data_AF-A0A0G0A0G4-F1
#
_entry.id   AF-A0A0G0A0G4-F1
#
_cell.length_a   1.000
_cell.length_b   1.000
_cell.length_c   1.000
_cell.angle_alpha   90.00
_cell.angle_beta   90.00
_cell.angle_gamma   90.00
#
_symmetry.space_group_name_H-M   'P 1'
#
loop_
_entity.id
_entity.type
_entity.pdbx_description
1 polymer ?
#
loop_
_entity_poly.entity_id
_entity_poly.type
_entity_poly.pdbx_seq_one_letter_code
_entity_poly.pdbx_strand_id
1 'polypeptide(L)'
;MSEVDEAMAGVDGGESHLPLSEDETRVLELYDKLQELRLEIAIINAQQAGAKGDEDLTAAQNALLTARARYRLRNDAIEAVMVTDPILKAVHSGTQASPIERHQRDETSISVAKHAESRTRLRRDLTSVQVQSIRMCRENVKLTEQLFELAEQAKQKKAIRLDNPQVQREMDKLTREVKSSRQRWKVMKGVASGIIAGSGVDWAGDEDLRNIVLDPEDED
;
A
#
# COMPACT_ATOMS: atom_id res chain seq x y z
N MET A 1 -0.93 -10.37 -17.75
CA MET A 1 0.13 -10.56 -16.74
C MET A 1 1.41 -9.93 -17.25
N SER A 2 1.73 -8.73 -16.75
CA SER A 2 3.09 -8.20 -16.61
C SER A 2 2.94 -6.83 -15.95
N GLU A 3 2.54 -6.84 -14.68
CA GLU A 3 2.68 -5.67 -13.81
C GLU A 3 4.17 -5.54 -13.50
N VAL A 4 4.80 -4.52 -14.09
CA VAL A 4 6.13 -4.10 -13.67
C VAL A 4 5.91 -3.09 -12.55
N ASP A 5 6.21 -3.56 -11.35
CA ASP A 5 6.21 -2.85 -10.08
C ASP A 5 7.26 -1.72 -10.16
N GLU A 6 6.81 -0.50 -10.50
CA GLU A 6 7.67 0.67 -10.52
C GLU A 6 7.86 1.15 -9.09
N ALA A 7 8.99 0.74 -8.51
CA ALA A 7 9.39 1.07 -7.16
C ALA A 7 9.33 2.59 -6.92
N MET A 8 8.49 2.99 -5.97
CA MET A 8 8.41 4.34 -5.42
C MET A 8 9.77 4.73 -4.85
N ALA A 9 10.58 5.39 -5.69
CA ALA A 9 11.83 6.00 -5.28
C ALA A 9 11.54 6.97 -4.13
N GLY A 10 12.28 6.77 -3.04
CA GLY A 10 12.12 7.51 -1.80
C GLY A 10 12.06 9.01 -2.03
N VAL A 11 11.05 9.63 -1.43
CA VAL A 11 11.01 11.06 -1.16
C VAL A 11 12.16 11.33 -0.20
N ASP A 12 13.32 11.66 -0.78
CA ASP A 12 14.44 12.21 -0.04
C ASP A 12 13.99 13.55 0.51
N GLY A 13 14.04 13.68 1.83
CA GLY A 13 13.70 14.90 2.58
C GLY A 13 14.80 15.95 2.43
N GLY A 14 15.20 16.24 1.19
CA GLY A 14 16.03 17.39 0.86
C GLY A 14 15.16 18.64 0.91
N GLU A 15 15.53 19.58 1.78
CA GLU A 15 14.96 20.91 1.89
C GLU A 15 14.65 21.47 0.49
N SER A 16 13.38 21.76 0.23
CA SER A 16 12.90 22.24 -1.05
C SER A 16 13.37 23.68 -1.31
N HIS A 17 14.66 23.84 -1.61
CA HIS A 17 15.18 25.06 -2.20
C HIS A 17 15.15 24.86 -3.72
N LEU A 18 14.23 25.57 -4.37
CA LEU A 18 14.28 25.74 -5.83
C LEU A 18 15.67 26.28 -6.19
N PRO A 19 16.37 25.72 -7.18
CA PRO A 19 17.68 26.22 -7.57
C PRO A 19 17.52 27.67 -8.04
N LEU A 20 18.16 28.60 -7.34
CA LEU A 20 18.18 30.02 -7.70
C LEU A 20 18.80 30.17 -9.08
N SER A 21 18.26 31.07 -9.89
CA SER A 21 18.83 31.42 -11.19
C SER A 21 20.23 32.04 -11.01
N GLU A 22 21.08 31.95 -12.04
CA GLU A 22 22.42 32.57 -12.04
C GLU A 22 22.32 34.08 -11.76
N ASP A 23 21.29 34.74 -12.31
CA ASP A 23 21.00 36.15 -12.08
C ASP A 23 20.59 36.44 -10.62
N GLU A 24 19.80 35.56 -10.01
CA GLU A 24 19.35 35.71 -8.61
C GLU A 24 20.52 35.54 -7.64
N THR A 25 21.37 34.55 -7.90
CA THR A 25 22.62 34.33 -7.16
C THR A 25 23.52 35.56 -7.26
N ARG A 26 23.65 36.13 -8.47
CA ARG A 26 24.45 37.34 -8.68
C ARG A 26 23.89 38.56 -7.94
N VAL A 27 22.57 38.71 -7.90
CA VAL A 27 21.91 39.79 -7.16
C VAL A 27 22.17 39.66 -5.66
N LEU A 28 22.13 38.45 -5.09
CA LEU A 28 22.44 38.21 -3.69
C LEU A 28 23.91 38.54 -3.35
N GLU A 29 24.85 38.10 -4.19
CA GLU A 29 26.28 38.46 -4.02
C GLU A 29 26.52 39.99 -4.04
N LEU A 30 25.82 40.70 -4.93
CA LEU A 30 25.91 42.15 -5.02
C LEU A 30 25.29 42.84 -3.80
N TYR A 31 24.20 42.28 -3.26
CA TYR A 31 23.59 42.75 -2.04
C TYR A 31 24.54 42.59 -0.84
N ASP A 32 25.19 41.43 -0.71
CA ASP A 32 26.15 41.17 0.36
C ASP A 32 27.36 42.12 0.30
N LYS A 33 27.91 42.35 -0.90
CA LYS A 33 28.98 43.34 -1.12
C LYS A 33 28.54 44.76 -0.78
N LEU A 34 27.30 45.12 -1.08
CA LEU A 34 26.75 46.43 -0.77
C LEU A 34 26.55 46.61 0.75
N GLN A 35 26.18 45.55 1.46
CA GLN A 35 26.10 45.54 2.92
C GLN A 35 27.48 45.68 3.57
N GLU A 36 28.50 45.00 3.04
CA GLU A 36 29.88 45.10 3.49
C GLU A 36 30.45 46.52 3.33
N LEU A 37 30.30 47.11 2.14
CA LEU A 37 30.77 48.47 1.87
C LEU A 37 30.08 49.52 2.74
N ARG A 38 28.79 49.35 3.03
CA ARG A 38 28.05 50.24 3.93
C ARG A 38 28.58 50.20 5.36
N LEU A 39 28.98 49.02 5.84
CA LEU A 39 29.61 48.87 7.15
C LEU A 39 31.00 49.50 7.17
N GLU A 40 31.79 49.31 6.11
CA GLU A 40 33.11 49.92 5.98
C GLU A 40 33.05 51.46 6.00
N ILE A 41 32.12 52.05 5.23
CA ILE A 41 31.87 53.51 5.24
C ILE A 41 31.47 54.00 6.63
N ALA A 42 30.61 53.26 7.35
CA ALA A 42 30.20 53.63 8.70
C ALA A 42 31.37 53.60 9.69
N ILE A 43 32.30 52.64 9.54
CA ILE A 43 33.53 52.55 10.36
C ILE A 43 34.47 53.71 10.05
N ILE A 44 34.73 53.99 8.76
CA ILE A 44 35.62 55.08 8.33
C ILE A 44 35.09 56.43 8.83
N ASN A 45 33.79 56.67 8.72
CA ASN A 45 33.17 57.90 9.22
C ASN A 45 33.29 58.03 10.74
N ALA A 46 33.17 56.93 11.49
CA ALA A 46 33.33 56.94 12.94
C ALA A 46 34.80 57.14 13.36
N GLN A 47 35.76 56.58 12.62
CA GLN A 47 37.19 56.77 12.84
C GLN A 47 37.65 58.21 12.55
N GLN A 48 37.15 58.82 11.48
CA GLN A 48 37.43 60.23 11.16
C GLN A 48 36.88 61.20 12.22
N ALA A 49 35.77 60.83 12.87
CA ALA A 49 35.21 61.62 13.98
C ALA A 49 36.06 61.54 15.27
N GLY A 50 36.75 60.42 15.52
CA GLY A 50 37.56 60.18 16.74
C GLY A 50 39.00 60.68 16.72
N ALA A 51 39.49 61.20 15.59
CA ALA A 51 40.88 61.65 15.45
C ALA A 51 41.19 63.03 16.07
N LYS A 52 40.28 63.62 16.87
CA LYS A 52 40.37 65.01 17.36
C LYS A 52 40.80 65.19 18.83
N GLY A 53 40.93 64.11 19.62
CA GLY A 53 41.44 64.16 21.00
C GLY A 53 41.13 62.89 21.80
N ASP A 54 41.77 62.68 22.97
CA ASP A 54 41.61 61.47 23.80
C ASP A 54 40.22 61.38 24.49
N GLU A 55 39.63 62.51 24.90
CA GLU A 55 38.23 62.54 25.37
C GLU A 55 37.25 62.30 24.21
N ASP A 56 37.58 62.79 23.01
CA ASP A 56 36.81 62.53 21.79
C ASP A 56 36.91 61.07 21.33
N LEU A 57 37.91 60.32 21.78
CA LEU A 57 38.15 58.93 21.41
C LEU A 57 37.11 57.99 22.04
N THR A 58 36.79 58.21 23.32
CA THR A 58 35.72 57.46 24.02
C THR A 58 34.33 57.82 23.47
N ALA A 59 34.11 59.10 23.14
CA ALA A 59 32.88 59.56 22.50
C ALA A 59 32.71 58.99 21.08
N ALA A 60 33.79 58.94 20.30
CA ALA A 60 33.81 58.36 18.97
C ALA A 60 33.64 56.83 18.99
N GLN A 61 34.21 56.15 19.98
CA GLN A 61 34.00 54.72 20.18
C GLN A 61 32.53 54.41 20.50
N ASN A 62 31.90 55.19 21.39
CA ASN A 62 30.47 55.04 21.70
C ASN A 62 29.58 55.39 20.49
N ALA A 63 29.97 56.39 19.69
CA ALA A 63 29.28 56.73 18.45
C ALA A 63 29.38 55.60 17.40
N LEU A 64 30.55 54.97 17.27
CA LEU A 64 30.76 53.80 16.40
C LEU A 64 29.88 52.63 16.83
N LEU A 65 29.90 52.29 18.11
CA LEU A 65 29.10 51.19 18.66
C LEU A 65 27.60 51.45 18.47
N THR A 66 27.16 52.70 18.67
CA THR A 66 25.78 53.11 18.44
C THR A 66 25.40 53.04 16.96
N ALA A 67 26.27 53.47 16.05
CA ALA A 67 26.06 53.38 14.61
C ALA A 67 25.97 51.92 14.15
N ARG A 68 26.85 51.04 14.66
CA ARG A 68 26.84 49.59 14.36
C ARG A 68 25.58 48.92 14.88
N ALA A 69 25.15 49.25 16.10
CA ALA A 69 23.90 48.73 16.67
C ALA A 69 22.69 49.17 15.83
N ARG A 70 22.62 50.45 15.45
CA ARG A 70 21.55 50.98 14.58
C ARG A 70 21.54 50.33 13.20
N TYR A 71 22.71 50.09 12.62
CA TYR A 71 22.84 49.41 11.33
C TYR A 71 22.29 47.98 11.38
N ARG A 72 22.70 47.21 12.39
CA ARG A 72 22.22 45.84 12.61
C ARG A 72 20.72 45.80 12.83
N LEU A 73 20.19 46.61 13.76
CA LEU A 73 18.74 46.67 14.01
C LEU A 73 17.94 47.03 12.76
N ARG A 74 18.46 47.92 11.92
CA ARG A 74 17.82 48.27 10.64
C ARG A 74 17.81 47.08 9.67
N ASN A 75 18.92 46.35 9.57
CA ASN A 75 19.01 45.21 8.67
C ASN A 75 18.11 44.06 9.14
N ASP A 76 18.13 43.76 10.45
CA ASP A 76 17.28 42.76 11.08
C ASP A 76 15.78 43.09 10.89
N ALA A 77 15.41 44.38 11.01
CA ALA A 77 14.03 44.81 10.77
C ALA A 77 13.63 44.68 9.28
N ILE A 78 14.52 44.98 8.35
CA ILE A 78 14.26 44.81 6.91
C ILE A 78 14.12 43.32 6.58
N GLU A 79 15.01 42.46 7.10
CA GLU A 79 14.94 41.02 6.92
C GLU A 79 13.65 40.43 7.49
N ALA A 80 13.27 40.82 8.71
CA ALA A 80 12.02 40.40 9.33
C ALA A 80 10.80 40.79 8.48
N VAL A 81 10.76 42.00 7.91
CA VAL A 81 9.69 42.43 7.01
C VAL A 81 9.71 41.65 5.70
N MET A 82 10.89 41.45 5.09
CA MET A 82 11.06 40.71 3.83
C MET A 82 10.67 39.24 3.94
N VAL A 83 10.88 38.61 5.10
CA VAL A 83 10.49 37.21 5.35
C VAL A 83 9.01 37.10 5.77
N THR A 84 8.54 38.00 6.62
CA THR A 84 7.23 37.87 7.26
C THR A 84 6.08 38.38 6.39
N ASP A 85 6.28 39.45 5.62
CA ASP A 85 5.22 40.02 4.77
C ASP A 85 4.73 39.06 3.67
N PRO A 86 5.60 38.30 2.96
CA PRO A 86 5.16 37.28 2.03
C PRO A 86 4.42 36.10 2.70
N ILE A 87 4.86 35.67 3.88
CA ILE A 87 4.21 34.57 4.62
C ILE A 87 2.82 35.00 5.08
N LEU A 88 2.69 36.20 5.65
CA LEU A 88 1.40 36.75 6.06
C LEU A 88 0.49 36.98 4.86
N LYS A 89 1.02 37.43 3.71
CA LYS A 89 0.24 37.53 2.47
C LYS A 89 -0.12 36.17 1.88
N ALA A 90 0.69 35.14 2.02
CA ALA A 90 0.35 33.80 1.55
C ALA A 90 -0.77 33.18 2.41
N VAL A 91 -0.69 33.34 3.73
CA VAL A 91 -1.65 32.76 4.67
C VAL A 91 -2.93 33.60 4.78
N HIS A 92 -2.82 34.93 4.72
CA HIS A 92 -3.95 35.83 4.93
C HIS A 92 -4.36 36.64 3.70
N SER A 93 -3.57 36.65 2.62
CA SER A 93 -3.81 37.48 1.41
C SER A 93 -4.23 38.89 1.81
N GLY A 94 -3.27 39.62 2.38
CA GLY A 94 -3.53 40.75 3.27
C GLY A 94 -4.53 41.74 2.71
N THR A 95 -5.75 41.76 3.25
CA THR A 95 -6.84 42.76 3.04
C THR A 95 -7.21 43.16 1.59
N GLN A 96 -6.45 42.78 0.57
CA GLN A 96 -6.49 43.20 -0.84
C GLN A 96 -6.56 41.99 -1.79
N ALA A 97 -6.82 40.78 -1.27
CA ALA A 97 -7.13 39.64 -2.14
C ALA A 97 -8.36 39.99 -2.98
N SER A 98 -8.26 39.82 -4.31
CA SER A 98 -9.38 40.10 -5.20
C SER A 98 -10.57 39.19 -4.85
N PRO A 99 -11.83 39.62 -5.05
CA PRO A 99 -13.00 38.77 -4.76
C PRO A 99 -12.93 37.40 -5.44
N ILE A 100 -12.31 37.34 -6.63
CA ILE A 100 -12.13 36.11 -7.42
C ILE A 100 -11.18 35.13 -6.72
N GLU A 101 -10.05 35.61 -6.18
CA GLU A 101 -9.09 34.78 -5.44
C GLU A 101 -9.68 34.21 -4.16
N ARG A 102 -10.53 34.96 -3.47
CA ARG A 102 -11.25 34.48 -2.28
C ARG A 102 -12.23 33.37 -2.64
N HIS A 103 -13.01 33.54 -3.71
CA HIS A 103 -13.91 32.49 -4.18
C HIS A 103 -13.17 31.21 -4.55
N GLN A 104 -12.04 31.31 -5.26
CA GLN A 104 -11.25 30.15 -5.62
C GLN A 104 -10.62 29.45 -4.39
N ARG A 105 -10.22 30.21 -3.37
CA ARG A 105 -9.80 29.66 -2.08
C ARG A 105 -10.95 28.96 -1.35
N ASP A 106 -12.12 29.58 -1.30
CA ASP A 106 -13.27 29.01 -0.61
C ASP A 106 -13.71 27.71 -1.29
N GLU A 107 -13.73 27.69 -2.63
CA GLU A 107 -14.02 26.48 -3.40
C GLU A 107 -13.00 25.37 -3.17
N THR A 108 -11.71 25.70 -3.15
CA THR A 108 -10.65 24.71 -2.84
C THR A 108 -10.70 24.26 -1.39
N SER A 109 -11.03 25.14 -0.45
CA SER A 109 -11.18 24.79 0.97
C SER A 109 -12.40 23.88 1.18
N ILE A 110 -13.52 24.17 0.52
CA ILE A 110 -14.72 23.33 0.53
C ILE A 110 -14.41 21.98 -0.12
N SER A 111 -13.68 21.95 -1.24
CA SER A 111 -13.34 20.69 -1.89
C SER A 111 -12.40 19.86 -1.02
N VAL A 112 -11.39 20.45 -0.40
CA VAL A 112 -10.49 19.78 0.57
C VAL A 112 -11.28 19.24 1.76
N ALA A 113 -12.21 20.02 2.31
CA ALA A 113 -13.07 19.58 3.41
C ALA A 113 -13.94 18.38 3.01
N LYS A 114 -14.57 18.42 1.83
CA LYS A 114 -15.35 17.29 1.27
C LYS A 114 -14.48 16.04 1.07
N HIS A 115 -13.27 16.20 0.55
CA HIS A 115 -12.34 15.08 0.38
C HIS A 115 -11.89 14.51 1.73
N ALA A 116 -11.63 15.35 2.73
CA ALA A 116 -11.30 14.92 4.07
C ALA A 116 -12.46 14.14 4.71
N GLU A 117 -13.70 14.64 4.58
CA GLU A 117 -14.90 13.94 5.05
C GLU A 117 -15.04 12.57 4.37
N SER A 118 -14.95 12.52 3.04
CA SER A 118 -14.99 11.28 2.27
C SER A 118 -13.92 10.28 2.70
N ARG A 119 -12.66 10.72 2.88
CA ARG A 119 -11.57 9.88 3.39
C ARG A 119 -11.86 9.34 4.79
N THR A 120 -12.39 10.16 5.69
CA THR A 120 -12.74 9.69 7.04
C THR A 120 -13.86 8.66 6.99
N ARG A 121 -14.85 8.83 6.10
CA ARG A 121 -15.93 7.88 5.88
C ARG A 121 -15.41 6.54 5.36
N LEU A 122 -14.61 6.57 4.30
CA LEU A 122 -13.96 5.37 3.76
C LEU A 122 -13.10 4.65 4.80
N ARG A 123 -12.37 5.40 5.64
CA ARG A 123 -11.57 4.80 6.72
C ARG A 123 -12.44 4.13 7.78
N ARG A 124 -13.59 4.71 8.14
CA ARG A 124 -14.55 4.07 9.06
C ARG A 124 -15.14 2.81 8.43
N ASP A 125 -15.51 2.86 7.15
CA ASP A 125 -16.07 1.72 6.42
C ASP A 125 -15.04 0.59 6.31
N LEU A 126 -13.79 0.90 5.97
CA LEU A 126 -12.70 -0.07 5.96
C LEU A 126 -12.50 -0.71 7.34
N THR A 127 -12.51 0.11 8.41
CA THR A 127 -12.35 -0.40 9.78
C THR A 127 -13.51 -1.33 10.16
N SER A 128 -14.75 -1.01 9.76
CA SER A 128 -15.91 -1.87 10.05
C SER A 128 -15.81 -3.21 9.31
N VAL A 129 -15.41 -3.20 8.04
CA VAL A 129 -15.19 -4.41 7.24
C VAL A 129 -14.04 -5.25 7.81
N GLN A 130 -12.94 -4.61 8.26
CA GLN A 130 -11.83 -5.31 8.90
C GLN A 130 -12.27 -6.01 10.19
N VAL A 131 -13.06 -5.35 11.03
CA VAL A 131 -13.61 -5.96 12.25
C VAL A 131 -14.52 -7.15 11.90
N GLN A 132 -15.38 -7.01 10.89
CA GLN A 132 -16.22 -8.11 10.41
C GLN A 132 -15.38 -9.27 9.88
N SER A 133 -14.34 -9.00 9.11
CA SER A 133 -13.42 -10.03 8.58
C SER A 133 -12.74 -10.80 9.71
N ILE A 134 -12.20 -10.11 10.73
CA ILE A 134 -11.60 -10.76 11.90
C ILE A 134 -12.62 -11.64 12.63
N ARG A 135 -13.87 -11.17 12.77
CA ARG A 135 -14.94 -11.96 13.37
C ARG A 135 -15.24 -13.23 12.56
N MET A 136 -15.42 -13.11 11.26
CA MET A 136 -15.66 -14.23 10.36
C MET A 136 -14.50 -15.23 10.36
N CYS A 137 -13.25 -14.76 10.39
CA CYS A 137 -12.08 -15.64 10.51
C CYS A 137 -12.11 -16.44 11.82
N ARG A 138 -12.48 -15.82 12.95
CA ARG A 138 -12.62 -16.54 14.24
C ARG A 138 -13.75 -17.57 14.19
N GLU A 139 -14.87 -17.22 13.59
CA GLU A 139 -16.00 -18.14 13.40
C GLU A 139 -15.62 -19.31 12.48
N ASN A 140 -14.90 -19.05 11.39
CA ASN A 140 -14.37 -20.07 10.49
C ASN A 140 -13.40 -21.01 11.22
N VAL A 141 -12.47 -20.49 12.03
CA VAL A 141 -11.55 -21.31 12.84
C VAL A 141 -12.35 -22.23 13.78
N LYS A 142 -13.34 -21.69 14.48
CA LYS A 142 -14.20 -22.47 15.38
C LYS A 142 -14.98 -23.56 14.64
N LEU A 143 -15.54 -23.24 13.47
CA LEU A 143 -16.24 -24.22 12.64
C LEU A 143 -15.28 -25.31 12.12
N THR A 144 -14.06 -24.95 11.73
CA THR A 144 -13.07 -25.94 11.30
C THR A 144 -12.63 -26.86 12.43
N GLU A 145 -12.49 -26.35 13.65
CA GLU A 145 -12.23 -27.16 14.85
C GLU A 145 -13.36 -28.18 15.07
N GLN A 146 -14.63 -27.73 15.01
CA GLN A 146 -15.79 -28.61 15.10
C GLN A 146 -15.82 -29.65 13.97
N LEU A 147 -15.44 -29.27 12.75
CA LEU A 147 -15.34 -30.21 11.62
C LEU A 147 -14.27 -31.28 11.85
N PHE A 148 -13.11 -30.91 12.42
CA PHE A 148 -12.07 -31.87 12.77
C PHE A 148 -12.55 -32.83 13.87
N GLU A 149 -13.19 -32.34 14.92
CA GLU A 149 -13.77 -33.20 15.96
C GLU A 149 -14.81 -34.17 15.40
N LEU A 150 -15.72 -33.69 14.55
CA LEU A 150 -16.74 -34.53 13.89
C LEU A 150 -16.10 -35.55 12.94
N ALA A 151 -15.06 -35.16 12.20
CA ALA A 151 -14.32 -36.07 11.33
C ALA A 151 -13.59 -37.16 12.14
N GLU A 152 -13.01 -36.82 13.30
CA GLU A 152 -12.42 -37.79 14.22
C GLU A 152 -13.47 -38.73 14.80
N GLN A 153 -14.62 -38.21 15.26
CA GLN A 153 -15.73 -39.05 15.73
C GLN A 153 -16.25 -39.98 14.64
N ALA A 154 -16.33 -39.52 13.39
CA ALA A 154 -16.73 -40.34 12.25
C ALA A 154 -15.68 -41.42 11.94
N LYS A 155 -14.38 -41.09 11.98
CA LYS A 155 -13.28 -42.05 11.84
C LYS A 155 -13.32 -43.09 12.96
N GLN A 156 -13.50 -42.68 14.22
CA GLN A 156 -13.62 -43.58 15.37
C GLN A 156 -14.82 -44.51 15.24
N LYS A 157 -16.01 -43.99 14.88
CA LYS A 157 -17.20 -44.82 14.64
C LYS A 157 -17.00 -45.81 13.48
N LYS A 158 -16.32 -45.38 12.42
CA LYS A 158 -15.96 -46.26 11.29
C LYS A 158 -14.96 -47.33 11.72
N ALA A 159 -13.92 -46.97 12.47
CA ALA A 159 -12.95 -47.91 13.03
C ALA A 159 -13.61 -48.93 13.97
N ILE A 160 -14.48 -48.50 14.90
CA ILE A 160 -15.24 -49.38 15.79
C ILE A 160 -16.16 -50.32 14.98
N ARG A 161 -16.80 -49.83 13.91
CA ARG A 161 -17.60 -50.68 13.00
C ARG A 161 -16.73 -51.71 12.27
N LEU A 162 -15.52 -51.33 11.86
CA LEU A 162 -14.54 -52.21 11.21
C LEU A 162 -13.90 -53.19 12.19
N ASP A 163 -13.72 -52.84 13.46
CA ASP A 163 -13.13 -53.71 14.49
C ASP A 163 -14.12 -54.74 15.04
N ASN A 164 -15.42 -54.60 14.73
CA ASN A 164 -16.40 -55.61 15.08
C ASN A 164 -16.14 -56.88 14.25
N PRO A 165 -15.74 -58.01 14.87
CA PRO A 165 -15.34 -59.23 14.15
C PRO A 165 -16.47 -59.83 13.32
N GLN A 166 -17.72 -59.51 13.66
CA GLN A 166 -18.89 -59.94 12.91
C GLN A 166 -19.04 -59.18 11.59
N VAL A 167 -18.79 -57.86 11.60
CA VAL A 167 -18.81 -57.01 10.40
C VAL A 167 -17.63 -57.34 9.48
N GLN A 168 -16.44 -57.61 10.01
CA GLN A 168 -15.29 -58.07 9.19
C GLN A 168 -15.61 -59.36 8.45
N ARG A 169 -16.19 -60.35 9.13
CA ARG A 169 -16.56 -61.63 8.52
C ARG A 169 -17.60 -61.46 7.41
N GLU A 170 -18.57 -60.59 7.61
CA GLU A 170 -19.58 -60.27 6.59
C GLU A 170 -18.96 -59.54 5.39
N MET A 171 -18.08 -58.56 5.62
CA MET A 171 -17.33 -57.88 4.56
C MET A 171 -16.43 -58.84 3.77
N ASP A 172 -15.72 -59.74 4.44
CA ASP A 172 -14.89 -60.74 3.78
C ASP A 172 -15.73 -61.75 2.97
N LYS A 173 -16.92 -62.10 3.48
CA LYS A 173 -17.86 -62.96 2.75
C LYS A 173 -18.38 -62.26 1.49
N LEU A 174 -18.83 -61.01 1.63
CA LEU A 174 -19.30 -60.19 0.51
C LEU A 174 -18.21 -59.94 -0.53
N THR A 175 -16.97 -59.63 -0.12
CA THR A 175 -15.87 -59.45 -1.07
C THR A 175 -15.50 -60.75 -1.79
N ARG A 176 -15.55 -61.90 -1.12
CA ARG A 176 -15.38 -63.21 -1.76
C ARG A 176 -16.52 -63.49 -2.76
N GLU A 177 -17.75 -63.19 -2.39
CA GLU A 177 -18.93 -63.35 -3.26
C GLU A 177 -18.82 -62.45 -4.50
N VAL A 178 -18.49 -61.17 -4.33
CA VAL A 178 -18.28 -60.22 -5.44
C VAL A 178 -17.13 -60.65 -6.33
N LYS A 179 -15.98 -61.09 -5.78
CA LYS A 179 -14.87 -61.62 -6.58
C LYS A 179 -15.28 -62.85 -7.38
N SER A 180 -16.01 -63.77 -6.75
CA SER A 180 -16.52 -64.97 -7.43
C SER A 180 -17.54 -64.62 -8.51
N SER A 181 -18.36 -63.60 -8.30
CA SER A 181 -19.34 -63.10 -9.26
C SER A 181 -18.65 -62.39 -10.42
N ARG A 182 -17.67 -61.52 -10.14
CA ARG A 182 -16.86 -60.84 -11.16
C ARG A 182 -16.09 -61.83 -12.01
N GLN A 183 -15.53 -62.88 -11.41
CA GLN A 183 -14.84 -63.93 -12.15
C GLN A 183 -15.80 -64.75 -13.02
N ARG A 184 -16.99 -65.11 -12.50
CA ARG A 184 -18.04 -65.76 -13.29
C ARG A 184 -18.50 -64.89 -14.45
N TRP A 185 -18.70 -63.60 -14.22
CA TRP A 185 -19.08 -62.64 -15.25
C TRP A 185 -17.98 -62.48 -16.30
N LYS A 186 -16.70 -62.37 -15.92
CA LYS A 186 -15.57 -62.36 -16.86
C LYS A 186 -15.53 -63.59 -17.75
N VAL A 187 -15.74 -64.79 -17.18
CA VAL A 187 -15.80 -66.04 -17.96
C VAL A 187 -17.00 -66.04 -18.91
N MET A 188 -18.19 -65.70 -18.41
CA MET A 188 -19.40 -65.69 -19.23
C MET A 188 -19.32 -64.65 -20.36
N LYS A 189 -18.74 -63.48 -20.09
CA LYS A 189 -18.49 -62.44 -21.10
C LYS A 189 -17.45 -62.90 -22.13
N GLY A 190 -16.34 -63.48 -21.70
CA GLY A 190 -15.32 -64.02 -22.62
C GLY A 190 -15.86 -65.11 -23.53
N VAL A 191 -16.70 -66.01 -22.99
CA VAL A 191 -17.37 -67.06 -23.80
C VAL A 191 -18.38 -66.46 -24.76
N ALA A 192 -19.22 -65.52 -24.32
CA ALA A 192 -20.19 -64.85 -25.19
C ALA A 192 -19.52 -64.07 -26.33
N SER A 193 -18.47 -63.30 -26.02
CA SER A 193 -17.67 -62.58 -26.99
C SER A 193 -17.01 -63.52 -28.01
N GLY A 194 -16.42 -64.63 -27.55
CA GLY A 194 -15.81 -65.64 -28.42
C GLY A 194 -16.81 -66.35 -29.34
N ILE A 195 -18.02 -66.65 -28.87
CA ILE A 195 -19.09 -67.25 -29.68
C ILE A 195 -19.57 -66.27 -30.75
N ILE A 196 -19.85 -65.02 -30.37
CA ILE A 196 -20.36 -64.00 -31.30
C ILE A 196 -19.32 -63.71 -32.39
N ALA A 197 -18.07 -63.45 -32.01
CA ALA A 197 -16.97 -63.21 -32.95
C ALA A 197 -16.65 -64.43 -33.84
N GLY A 198 -16.77 -65.65 -33.30
CA GLY A 198 -16.50 -66.90 -34.03
C GLY A 198 -17.65 -67.39 -34.93
N SER A 199 -18.88 -66.89 -34.73
CA SER A 199 -20.07 -67.30 -35.49
C SER A 199 -20.17 -66.71 -36.91
N GLY A 200 -19.37 -65.69 -37.23
CA GLY A 200 -19.40 -65.01 -38.52
C GLY A 200 -20.56 -64.02 -38.70
N VAL A 201 -21.33 -63.73 -37.65
CA VAL A 201 -22.33 -62.64 -37.60
C VAL A 201 -21.62 -61.28 -37.62
N ASP A 202 -22.14 -60.29 -38.35
CA ASP A 202 -21.60 -58.93 -38.40
C ASP A 202 -21.90 -58.15 -37.11
N TRP A 203 -21.14 -58.47 -36.06
CA TRP A 203 -21.27 -57.87 -34.73
C TRP A 203 -20.72 -56.45 -34.65
N ALA A 204 -19.98 -55.96 -35.66
CA ALA A 204 -19.44 -54.61 -35.69
C ALA A 204 -20.48 -53.57 -36.13
N GLY A 205 -21.43 -53.98 -36.97
CA GLY A 205 -22.54 -53.16 -37.45
C GLY A 205 -23.72 -53.04 -36.49
N ASP A 206 -23.85 -53.98 -35.54
CA ASP A 206 -24.91 -53.98 -34.52
C ASP A 206 -24.39 -53.44 -33.19
N GLU A 207 -25.01 -52.38 -32.67
CA GLU A 207 -24.60 -51.69 -31.44
C GLU A 207 -24.69 -52.59 -30.21
N ASP A 208 -25.71 -53.46 -30.15
CA ASP A 208 -25.92 -54.35 -29.01
C ASP A 208 -24.85 -55.47 -28.98
N LEU A 209 -24.52 -56.04 -30.14
CA LEU A 209 -23.47 -57.07 -30.26
C LEU A 209 -22.07 -56.50 -30.05
N ARG A 210 -21.84 -55.28 -30.54
CA ARG A 210 -20.58 -54.55 -30.34
C ARG A 210 -20.31 -54.33 -28.85
N ASN A 211 -21.31 -53.91 -28.07
CA ASN A 211 -21.17 -53.70 -26.62
C ASN A 211 -20.95 -54.99 -25.82
N ILE A 212 -21.43 -56.12 -26.32
CA ILE A 212 -21.22 -57.43 -25.67
C ILE A 212 -19.80 -57.94 -25.96
N VAL A 213 -19.29 -57.73 -27.18
CA VAL A 213 -17.98 -58.20 -27.64
C VAL A 213 -16.84 -57.33 -27.14
N LEU A 214 -17.00 -56.00 -27.16
CA LEU A 214 -16.01 -55.07 -26.62
C LEU A 214 -16.13 -54.99 -25.09
N ASP A 215 -14.99 -55.01 -24.42
CA ASP A 215 -14.93 -54.60 -23.03
C ASP A 215 -15.10 -53.08 -22.96
N PRO A 216 -15.99 -52.53 -22.10
CA PRO A 216 -15.83 -51.13 -21.72
C PRO A 216 -14.43 -51.04 -21.13
N GLU A 217 -13.59 -50.16 -21.70
CA GLU A 217 -12.20 -50.01 -21.28
C GLU A 217 -12.13 -49.96 -19.76
N ASP A 218 -11.22 -50.75 -19.19
CA ASP A 218 -11.00 -50.85 -17.75
C ASP A 218 -10.85 -49.44 -17.15
N GLU A 219 -11.88 -48.97 -16.43
CA GLU A 219 -11.69 -47.92 -15.43
C GLU A 219 -10.88 -48.54 -14.29
N ASP A 220 -9.56 -48.28 -14.32
CA ASP A 220 -8.72 -48.30 -13.12
C ASP A 220 -9.21 -47.29 -12.08
#